data_AF-A0A9W6QU72-F1
#
_entry.id   AF-A0A9W6QU72-F1
#
_cell.length_a   1.000
_cell.length_b   1.000
_cell.length_c   1.000
_cell.angle_alpha   90.00
_cell.angle_beta   90.00
_cell.angle_gamma   90.00
#
_symmetry.space_group_name_H-M   'P 1'
#
loop_
_entity.id
_entity.type
_entity.pdbx_description
1 polymer ?
#
loop_
_entity_poly.entity_id
_entity_poly.type
_entity_poly.pdbx_seq_one_letter_code
_entity_poly.pdbx_strand_id
1 'polypeptide(L)'
;MKANADVSLKTGIGVQTGLMSHPSSRTDRHLRVVPDQPVRRPDPVAVGRDLLGRVDPWDAERAAASYLADAEGAGRLPRVWTDDIPALERAASRGALAMLLAVGSVAGDERGEPASAAAGRLTAAGVRPPPWAGELSHPIEALDAWRLCWADGLTSALNCTFHRAARSHSLVVLVDHLDGDIATDILEFDDSGLAETIGRLAARGQVTLETPGQAVVRADMEQALRTRAERDRTGVGCRSLGAEITGGEVPGFPAMTWLLRARLPHMGTRYAPRPNLSLLSGESTKD
;
A
#
# COMPACT_ATOMS: atom_id res chain seq x y z
N MET A 1 70.73 -7.83 -45.95
CA MET A 1 70.81 -8.96 -45.00
C MET A 1 69.54 -9.77 -45.17
N LYS A 2 69.55 -10.84 -45.99
CA LYS A 2 69.79 -12.27 -45.64
C LYS A 2 68.84 -12.78 -44.54
N ALA A 3 68.13 -13.90 -44.65
CA ALA A 3 67.78 -14.84 -45.73
C ALA A 3 66.82 -15.91 -45.12
N ASN A 4 65.89 -16.44 -45.93
CA ASN A 4 65.46 -17.87 -46.12
C ASN A 4 65.08 -18.75 -44.91
N ALA A 5 64.20 -19.76 -44.95
CA ALA A 5 63.46 -20.54 -45.97
C ALA A 5 62.37 -21.35 -45.17
N ASP A 6 61.14 -21.58 -45.61
CA ASP A 6 60.59 -22.45 -46.69
C ASP A 6 60.30 -23.92 -46.28
N VAL A 7 59.28 -24.50 -46.94
CA VAL A 7 58.77 -25.90 -46.98
C VAL A 7 57.74 -26.28 -45.88
N SER A 8 56.45 -26.64 -46.09
CA SER A 8 55.57 -27.19 -47.16
C SER A 8 55.11 -28.64 -46.92
N LEU A 9 53.77 -28.78 -46.82
CA LEU A 9 52.85 -29.89 -47.19
C LEU A 9 52.97 -31.32 -46.60
N LYS A 10 51.84 -31.81 -46.06
CA LYS A 10 51.15 -33.07 -46.45
C LYS A 10 49.73 -33.15 -45.84
N THR A 11 48.69 -32.92 -46.64
CA THR A 11 47.76 -33.90 -47.26
C THR A 11 46.74 -34.53 -46.32
N GLY A 12 45.45 -34.29 -46.60
CA GLY A 12 44.32 -34.86 -45.88
C GLY A 12 43.89 -36.25 -46.36
N ILE A 13 43.15 -36.94 -45.49
CA ILE A 13 42.22 -38.07 -45.68
C ILE A 13 41.27 -37.92 -44.49
N GLY A 14 39.94 -37.87 -44.56
CA GLY A 14 38.99 -38.60 -45.38
C GLY A 14 37.88 -39.05 -44.40
N VAL A 15 36.65 -38.67 -44.71
CA VAL A 15 35.40 -38.94 -44.00
C VAL A 15 35.15 -40.47 -43.91
N GLN A 16 34.56 -40.99 -42.83
CA GLN A 16 33.18 -41.53 -42.76
C GLN A 16 32.93 -42.52 -41.60
N THR A 17 31.89 -42.18 -40.81
CA THR A 17 30.88 -43.05 -40.14
C THR A 17 31.29 -44.16 -39.17
N GLY A 18 30.80 -44.01 -37.93
CA GLY A 18 30.43 -45.10 -37.04
C GLY A 18 29.41 -44.62 -36.01
N LEU A 19 28.15 -44.99 -36.19
CA LEU A 19 27.12 -44.93 -35.14
C LEU A 19 27.67 -45.63 -33.87
N MET A 20 27.45 -45.07 -32.68
CA MET A 20 26.95 -45.84 -31.55
C MET A 20 26.47 -44.97 -30.39
N SER A 21 25.39 -45.46 -29.80
CA SER A 21 24.48 -44.85 -28.86
C SER A 21 25.06 -44.63 -27.45
N HIS A 22 24.39 -43.75 -26.70
CA HIS A 22 24.62 -43.40 -25.30
C HIS A 22 24.79 -44.60 -24.34
N PRO A 23 25.35 -44.33 -23.15
CA PRO A 23 24.45 -44.38 -22.00
C PRO A 23 24.50 -43.14 -21.10
N SER A 24 23.30 -42.86 -20.60
CA SER A 24 22.90 -41.88 -19.60
C SER A 24 23.73 -41.89 -18.31
N SER A 25 24.02 -40.70 -17.79
CA SER A 25 24.08 -40.48 -16.34
C SER A 25 23.45 -39.14 -16.00
N ARG A 26 22.12 -39.19 -15.89
CA ARG A 26 21.23 -38.17 -15.36
C ARG A 26 21.44 -38.12 -13.85
N THR A 27 22.16 -37.13 -13.35
CA THR A 27 22.13 -36.81 -11.92
C THR A 27 20.87 -35.99 -11.69
N ASP A 28 19.76 -36.69 -11.40
CA ASP A 28 18.52 -36.09 -10.88
C ASP A 28 18.85 -35.40 -9.54
N ARG A 29 19.21 -34.12 -9.63
CA ARG A 29 18.90 -33.20 -8.54
C ARG A 29 17.39 -33.06 -8.55
N HIS A 30 16.72 -33.94 -7.82
CA HIS A 30 15.38 -33.67 -7.33
C HIS A 30 15.45 -32.34 -6.56
N LEU A 31 15.09 -31.25 -7.24
CA LEU A 31 14.50 -30.09 -6.59
C LEU A 31 13.34 -30.67 -5.79
N ARG A 32 13.58 -30.92 -4.50
CA ARG A 32 12.50 -31.04 -3.54
C ARG A 32 11.73 -29.73 -3.68
N VAL A 33 10.59 -29.80 -4.35
CA VAL A 33 9.51 -28.86 -4.10
C VAL A 33 9.28 -28.98 -2.61
N VAL A 34 9.83 -28.05 -1.85
CA VAL A 34 9.45 -27.88 -0.45
C VAL A 34 7.94 -27.64 -0.54
N PRO A 35 7.10 -28.52 0.04
CA PRO A 35 5.68 -28.24 0.08
C PRO A 35 5.52 -26.84 0.67
N ASP A 36 4.81 -25.99 -0.07
CA ASP A 36 4.50 -24.63 0.32
C ASP A 36 4.17 -24.65 1.82
N GLN A 37 5.04 -24.05 2.65
CA GLN A 37 4.74 -24.01 4.08
C GLN A 37 3.39 -23.30 4.17
N PRO A 38 2.38 -23.88 4.85
CA PRO A 38 1.10 -23.20 4.96
C PRO A 38 1.38 -21.82 5.55
N VAL A 39 1.12 -20.77 4.76
CA VAL A 39 1.31 -19.39 5.18
C VAL A 39 0.62 -19.27 6.54
N ARG A 40 1.42 -19.08 7.60
CA ARG A 40 0.93 -19.15 8.96
C ARG A 40 -0.11 -18.05 9.12
N ARG A 41 -1.38 -18.44 9.28
CA ARG A 41 -2.47 -17.51 9.53
C ARG A 41 -2.08 -16.62 10.73
N PRO A 42 -2.01 -15.29 10.57
CA PRO A 42 -1.81 -14.42 11.71
C PRO A 42 -3.01 -14.61 12.66
N ASP A 43 -2.74 -14.87 13.93
CA ASP A 43 -3.77 -14.96 14.96
C ASP A 43 -4.31 -13.55 15.23
N PRO A 44 -5.58 -13.26 14.91
CA PRO A 44 -6.11 -11.90 15.06
C PRO A 44 -6.17 -11.45 16.52
N VAL A 45 -6.22 -12.37 17.50
CA VAL A 45 -6.12 -12.03 18.92
C VAL A 45 -4.70 -11.61 19.29
N ALA A 46 -3.69 -12.26 18.71
CA ALA A 46 -2.29 -11.88 18.91
C ALA A 46 -2.00 -10.51 18.29
N VAL A 47 -2.44 -10.27 17.04
CA VAL A 47 -2.34 -8.96 16.39
C VAL A 47 -3.01 -7.89 17.25
N GLY A 48 -4.23 -8.15 17.72
CA GLY A 48 -4.97 -7.23 18.59
C GLY A 48 -4.29 -6.94 19.93
N ARG A 49 -3.54 -7.89 20.48
CA ARG A 49 -2.75 -7.68 21.71
C ARG A 49 -1.64 -6.66 21.49
N ASP A 50 -0.97 -6.71 20.34
CA ASP A 50 0.09 -5.77 19.98
C ASP A 50 -0.44 -4.34 19.83
N LEU A 51 -1.73 -4.17 19.49
CA LEU A 51 -2.38 -2.86 19.41
C LEU A 51 -2.60 -2.19 20.76
N LEU A 52 -2.56 -2.94 21.86
CA LEU A 52 -2.78 -2.38 23.21
C LEU A 52 -1.67 -1.43 23.66
N GLY A 53 -0.46 -1.60 23.12
CA GLY A 53 0.69 -0.74 23.39
C GLY A 53 0.79 0.48 22.47
N ARG A 54 -0.11 0.62 21.49
CA ARG A 54 -0.11 1.74 20.55
C ARG A 54 -0.71 2.97 21.19
N VAL A 55 -0.21 4.14 20.77
CA VAL A 55 -0.71 5.45 21.21
C VAL A 55 -1.56 6.09 20.10
N ASP A 56 -1.18 5.86 18.84
CA ASP A 56 -1.88 6.40 17.69
C ASP A 56 -2.97 5.44 17.19
N PRO A 57 -4.24 5.88 17.07
CA PRO A 57 -5.27 5.07 16.41
C PRO A 57 -4.91 4.69 14.97
N TRP A 58 -4.11 5.51 14.27
CA TRP A 58 -3.68 5.22 12.91
C TRP A 58 -2.81 3.97 12.80
N ASP A 59 -1.99 3.66 13.83
CA ASP A 59 -1.23 2.40 13.89
C ASP A 59 -2.16 1.18 13.92
N ALA A 60 -3.29 1.30 14.63
CA ALA A 60 -4.30 0.23 14.69
C ALA A 60 -4.98 0.06 13.33
N GLU A 61 -5.34 1.17 12.67
CA GLU A 61 -5.89 1.15 11.31
C GLU A 61 -4.91 0.51 10.31
N ARG A 62 -3.63 0.87 10.34
CA ARG A 62 -2.60 0.26 9.48
C ARG A 62 -2.47 -1.24 9.70
N ALA A 63 -2.51 -1.69 10.95
CA ALA A 63 -2.45 -3.11 11.27
C ALA A 63 -3.69 -3.87 10.77
N ALA A 64 -4.89 -3.31 10.95
CA ALA A 64 -6.11 -3.90 10.43
C ALA A 64 -6.14 -3.91 8.89
N ALA A 65 -5.69 -2.83 8.26
CA ALA A 65 -5.57 -2.74 6.80
C ALA A 65 -4.62 -3.81 6.24
N SER A 66 -3.47 -4.02 6.91
CA SER A 66 -2.51 -5.07 6.55
C SER A 66 -3.12 -6.46 6.74
N TYR A 67 -3.81 -6.69 7.84
CA TYR A 67 -4.52 -7.95 8.09
C TYR A 67 -5.58 -8.27 7.03
N LEU A 68 -6.38 -7.27 6.64
CA LEU A 68 -7.41 -7.41 5.60
C LEU A 68 -6.77 -7.65 4.22
N ALA A 69 -5.69 -6.92 3.90
CA ALA A 69 -4.93 -7.11 2.68
C ALA A 69 -4.31 -8.52 2.58
N ASP A 70 -3.71 -9.03 3.66
CA ASP A 70 -3.17 -10.38 3.73
C ASP A 70 -4.26 -11.44 3.57
N ALA A 71 -5.43 -11.21 4.19
CA ALA A 71 -6.59 -12.08 4.01
C ALA A 71 -7.10 -12.06 2.57
N GLU A 72 -7.13 -10.91 1.91
CA GLU A 72 -7.53 -10.75 0.50
C GLU A 72 -6.54 -11.45 -0.44
N GLY A 73 -5.24 -11.19 -0.30
CA GLY A 73 -4.20 -11.84 -1.10
C GLY A 73 -4.16 -13.36 -0.94
N ALA A 74 -4.53 -13.87 0.23
CA ALA A 74 -4.65 -15.31 0.49
C ALA A 74 -6.02 -15.91 0.10
N GLY A 75 -6.96 -15.14 -0.47
CA GLY A 75 -8.31 -15.61 -0.80
C GLY A 75 -9.16 -15.97 0.44
N ARG A 76 -8.80 -15.45 1.62
CA ARG A 76 -9.45 -15.70 2.91
C ARG A 76 -10.32 -14.54 3.38
N LEU A 77 -10.45 -13.46 2.62
CA LEU A 77 -11.20 -12.28 3.02
C LEU A 77 -12.62 -12.60 3.53
N PRO A 78 -13.45 -13.45 2.87
CA PRO A 78 -14.77 -13.83 3.41
C PRO A 78 -14.73 -14.45 4.81
N ARG A 79 -13.66 -15.17 5.14
CA ARG A 79 -13.48 -15.83 6.45
C ARG A 79 -13.22 -14.86 7.58
N VAL A 80 -12.79 -13.63 7.28
CA VAL A 80 -12.66 -12.59 8.30
C VAL A 80 -14.01 -12.35 8.96
N TRP A 81 -15.09 -12.29 8.17
CA TRP A 81 -16.43 -12.05 8.71
C TRP A 81 -17.11 -13.31 9.23
N THR A 82 -16.92 -14.46 8.58
CA THR A 82 -17.60 -15.70 9.02
C THR A 82 -16.91 -16.37 10.21
N ASP A 83 -15.60 -16.23 10.33
CA ASP A 83 -14.80 -17.01 11.27
C ASP A 83 -14.08 -16.10 12.29
N ASP A 84 -13.33 -15.09 11.82
CA ASP A 84 -12.45 -14.29 12.70
C ASP A 84 -13.22 -13.34 13.62
N ILE A 85 -14.16 -12.56 13.10
CA ILE A 85 -14.96 -11.63 13.92
C ILE A 85 -15.71 -12.38 15.05
N PRO A 86 -16.43 -13.49 14.78
CA PRO A 86 -17.04 -14.29 15.86
C PRO A 86 -16.02 -14.90 16.83
N ALA A 87 -14.82 -15.27 16.36
CA ALA A 87 -13.77 -15.80 17.22
C ALA A 87 -13.18 -14.74 18.15
N LEU A 88 -12.93 -13.53 17.64
CA LEU A 88 -12.51 -12.38 18.42
C LEU A 88 -13.54 -12.04 19.49
N GLU A 89 -14.82 -12.00 19.12
CA GLU A 89 -15.89 -11.74 20.08
C GLU A 89 -15.93 -12.79 21.20
N ARG A 90 -15.89 -14.09 20.85
CA ARG A 90 -15.85 -15.17 21.87
C ARG A 90 -14.62 -15.12 22.77
N ALA A 91 -13.49 -14.60 22.27
CA ALA A 91 -12.28 -14.46 23.08
C ALA A 91 -12.43 -13.42 24.19
N ALA A 92 -13.35 -12.46 24.05
CA ALA A 92 -13.74 -11.47 25.06
C ALA A 92 -12.56 -10.80 25.80
N SER A 93 -11.48 -10.54 25.06
CA SER A 93 -10.23 -9.98 25.60
C SER A 93 -10.02 -8.56 25.12
N ARG A 94 -9.17 -7.80 25.82
CA ARG A 94 -8.78 -6.45 25.39
C ARG A 94 -8.16 -6.43 24.00
N GLY A 95 -7.32 -7.42 23.68
CA GLY A 95 -6.71 -7.55 22.35
C GLY A 95 -7.77 -7.83 21.28
N ALA A 96 -8.76 -8.67 21.57
CA ALA A 96 -9.85 -8.91 20.65
C ALA A 96 -10.69 -7.65 20.40
N LEU A 97 -11.02 -6.89 21.45
CA LEU A 97 -11.69 -5.59 21.32
C LEU A 97 -10.87 -4.62 20.45
N ALA A 98 -9.56 -4.53 20.68
CA ALA A 98 -8.67 -3.69 19.88
C ALA A 98 -8.70 -4.06 18.39
N MET A 99 -8.62 -5.36 18.06
CA MET A 99 -8.69 -5.81 16.67
C MET A 99 -10.05 -5.52 16.02
N LEU A 100 -11.15 -5.75 16.75
CA LEU A 100 -12.51 -5.47 16.25
C LEU A 100 -12.73 -3.98 15.97
N LEU A 101 -12.26 -3.09 16.85
CA LEU A 101 -12.30 -1.65 16.64
C LEU A 101 -11.50 -1.24 15.40
N ALA A 102 -10.29 -1.78 15.25
CA ALA A 102 -9.42 -1.49 14.12
C ALA A 102 -10.02 -1.98 12.78
N VAL A 103 -10.51 -3.23 12.73
CA VAL A 103 -11.18 -3.77 11.53
C VAL A 103 -12.43 -2.97 11.20
N GLY A 104 -13.27 -2.66 12.19
CA GLY A 104 -14.47 -1.85 12.00
C GLY A 104 -14.19 -0.47 11.42
N SER A 105 -13.06 0.15 11.80
CA SER A 105 -12.68 1.48 11.31
C SER A 105 -12.14 1.52 9.87
N VAL A 106 -11.66 0.39 9.34
CA VAL A 106 -11.00 0.33 8.01
C VAL A 106 -11.85 -0.39 6.96
N ALA A 107 -12.70 -1.34 7.35
CA ALA A 107 -13.44 -2.13 6.39
C ALA A 107 -14.53 -1.35 5.60
N GLY A 108 -14.83 -0.10 6.00
CA GLY A 108 -15.92 0.72 5.45
C GLY A 108 -17.29 0.29 5.98
N ASP A 109 -18.36 0.98 5.60
CA ASP A 109 -19.67 0.88 6.27
C ASP A 109 -20.23 -0.56 6.39
N GLU A 110 -20.69 -1.15 5.29
CA GLU A 110 -21.38 -2.47 5.34
C GLU A 110 -20.46 -3.62 5.80
N ARG A 111 -19.16 -3.53 5.51
CA ARG A 111 -18.18 -4.57 5.88
C ARG A 111 -17.63 -4.37 7.29
N GLY A 112 -17.63 -3.15 7.81
CA GLY A 112 -17.15 -2.81 9.15
C GLY A 112 -18.20 -3.03 10.23
N GLU A 113 -19.49 -2.96 9.87
CA GLU A 113 -20.61 -3.07 10.82
C GLU A 113 -20.52 -4.32 11.72
N PRO A 114 -20.24 -5.54 11.23
CA PRO A 114 -20.16 -6.72 12.10
C PRO A 114 -19.05 -6.62 13.16
N ALA A 115 -17.90 -6.05 12.78
CA ALA A 115 -16.77 -5.85 13.70
C ALA A 115 -17.08 -4.77 14.74
N SER A 116 -17.64 -3.65 14.30
CA SER A 116 -18.08 -2.55 15.17
C SER A 116 -19.17 -3.00 16.15
N ALA A 117 -20.14 -3.80 15.70
CA ALA A 117 -21.19 -4.34 16.54
C ALA A 117 -20.63 -5.31 17.60
N ALA A 118 -19.69 -6.18 17.21
CA ALA A 118 -19.00 -7.08 18.14
C ALA A 118 -18.16 -6.30 19.17
N ALA A 119 -17.44 -5.26 18.75
CA ALA A 119 -16.71 -4.36 19.65
C ALA A 119 -17.64 -3.67 20.66
N GLY A 120 -18.81 -3.21 20.20
CA GLY A 120 -19.84 -2.63 21.05
C GLY A 120 -20.35 -3.60 22.12
N ARG A 121 -20.60 -4.87 21.75
CA ARG A 121 -21.01 -5.92 22.70
C ARG A 121 -19.92 -6.25 23.72
N LEU A 122 -18.65 -6.32 23.31
CA LEU A 122 -17.54 -6.52 24.26
C LEU A 122 -17.38 -5.35 25.23
N THR A 123 -17.54 -4.12 24.74
CA THR A 123 -17.50 -2.92 25.58
C THR A 123 -18.65 -2.92 26.58
N ALA A 124 -19.87 -3.24 26.15
CA ALA A 124 -21.05 -3.37 27.01
C ALA A 124 -20.91 -4.48 28.06
N ALA A 125 -20.18 -5.56 27.74
CA ALA A 125 -19.81 -6.63 28.67
C ALA A 125 -18.66 -6.25 29.64
N GLY A 126 -18.14 -5.03 29.57
CA GLY A 126 -17.12 -4.51 30.49
C GLY A 126 -15.67 -4.75 30.07
N VAL A 127 -15.41 -5.22 28.84
CA VAL A 127 -14.05 -5.28 28.32
C VAL A 127 -13.54 -3.86 28.12
N ARG A 128 -12.44 -3.51 28.80
CA ARG A 128 -11.91 -2.14 28.75
C ARG A 128 -11.31 -1.83 27.37
N PRO A 129 -11.73 -0.74 26.71
CA PRO A 129 -11.17 -0.35 25.42
C PRO A 129 -9.70 0.07 25.52
N PRO A 130 -8.93 0.01 24.42
CA PRO A 130 -7.60 0.60 24.34
C PRO A 130 -7.65 2.13 24.44
N PRO A 131 -6.54 2.79 24.83
CA PRO A 131 -6.52 4.24 25.07
C PRO A 131 -6.89 5.07 23.83
N TRP A 132 -6.53 4.61 22.64
CA TRP A 132 -6.83 5.26 21.36
C TRP A 132 -8.28 5.05 20.88
N ALA A 133 -9.08 4.20 21.53
CA ALA A 133 -10.44 3.88 21.07
C ALA A 133 -11.37 5.12 21.03
N GLY A 134 -11.16 6.05 21.97
CA GLY A 134 -11.91 7.31 21.99
C GLY A 134 -11.67 8.13 20.71
N GLU A 135 -10.41 8.22 20.27
CA GLU A 135 -10.03 8.97 19.07
C GLU A 135 -10.67 8.39 17.80
N LEU A 136 -10.80 7.05 17.68
CA LEU A 136 -11.47 6.41 16.54
C LEU A 136 -12.96 6.79 16.40
N SER A 137 -13.61 7.16 17.50
CA SER A 137 -15.03 7.55 17.47
C SER A 137 -15.26 8.96 16.93
N HIS A 138 -14.20 9.76 16.79
CA HIS A 138 -14.31 11.08 16.17
C HIS A 138 -14.57 10.95 14.66
N PRO A 139 -15.38 11.85 14.09
CA PRO A 139 -15.59 11.89 12.65
C PRO A 139 -14.26 12.15 11.92
N ILE A 140 -14.13 11.58 10.72
CA ILE A 140 -13.06 11.94 9.80
C ILE A 140 -13.50 13.16 9.00
N GLU A 141 -12.64 14.16 8.96
CA GLU A 141 -12.81 15.35 8.13
C GLU A 141 -11.75 15.35 7.03
N ALA A 142 -12.17 15.51 5.77
CA ALA A 142 -11.27 15.77 4.66
C ALA A 142 -10.93 17.27 4.62
N LEU A 143 -9.65 17.60 4.64
CA LEU A 143 -9.14 18.97 4.65
C LEU A 143 -8.61 19.37 3.27
N ASP A 144 -7.31 19.44 3.09
CA ASP A 144 -6.69 19.90 1.86
C ASP A 144 -6.64 18.78 0.81
N ALA A 145 -7.06 19.10 -0.41
CA ALA A 145 -6.94 18.23 -1.57
C ALA A 145 -6.30 18.97 -2.74
N TRP A 146 -5.29 18.34 -3.33
CA TRP A 146 -4.51 18.92 -4.42
C TRP A 146 -3.98 17.83 -5.35
N ARG A 147 -3.45 18.28 -6.47
CA ARG A 147 -2.74 17.46 -7.45
C ARG A 147 -1.38 18.08 -7.75
N LEU A 148 -0.34 17.25 -7.75
CA LEU A 148 0.93 17.58 -8.38
C LEU A 148 0.99 16.91 -9.75
N CYS A 149 1.31 17.69 -10.78
CA CYS A 149 1.52 17.20 -12.14
C CYS A 149 3.01 17.29 -12.46
N TRP A 150 3.65 16.18 -12.85
CA TRP A 150 5.03 16.23 -13.31
C TRP A 150 5.12 16.93 -14.67
N ALA A 151 6.27 17.57 -14.93
CA ALA A 151 6.48 18.37 -16.13
C ALA A 151 6.40 17.57 -17.45
N ASP A 152 6.63 16.25 -17.39
CA ASP A 152 6.48 15.36 -18.54
C ASP A 152 5.01 15.03 -18.86
N GLY A 153 4.08 15.34 -17.95
CA GLY A 153 2.66 15.01 -18.06
C GLY A 153 2.36 13.52 -17.91
N LEU A 154 3.34 12.70 -17.55
CA LEU A 154 3.22 11.23 -17.48
C LEU A 154 2.93 10.74 -16.07
N THR A 155 3.14 11.57 -15.06
CA THR A 155 2.89 11.24 -13.66
C THR A 155 2.13 12.35 -12.96
N SER A 156 1.20 11.96 -12.08
CA SER A 156 0.63 12.87 -11.10
C SER A 156 0.58 12.25 -9.71
N ALA A 157 0.45 13.11 -8.70
CA ALA A 157 0.24 12.74 -7.32
C ALA A 157 -1.03 13.43 -6.84
N LEU A 158 -2.01 12.63 -6.44
CA LEU A 158 -3.29 13.09 -5.90
C LEU A 158 -3.23 13.00 -4.39
N ASN A 159 -3.48 14.10 -3.67
CA ASN A 159 -3.45 14.10 -2.22
C ASN A 159 -4.80 14.47 -1.62
N CYS A 160 -5.09 13.85 -0.48
CA CYS A 160 -6.06 14.39 0.47
C CYS A 160 -5.52 14.23 1.90
N THR A 161 -5.61 15.30 2.69
CA THR A 161 -5.31 15.27 4.12
C THR A 161 -6.59 14.99 4.90
N PHE A 162 -6.53 14.02 5.81
CA PHE A 162 -7.65 13.60 6.65
C PHE A 162 -7.34 13.87 8.11
N HIS A 163 -8.27 14.54 8.78
CA HIS A 163 -8.19 14.85 10.19
C HIS A 163 -9.15 14.00 11.00
N ARG A 164 -8.68 13.47 12.13
CA ARG A 164 -9.51 12.78 13.13
C ARG A 164 -8.96 13.08 14.52
N ALA A 165 -9.86 13.46 15.43
CA ALA A 165 -9.50 13.88 16.79
C ALA A 165 -8.48 15.04 16.78
N ALA A 166 -7.22 14.79 17.12
CA ALA A 166 -6.15 15.80 17.12
C ALA A 166 -5.03 15.48 16.11
N ARG A 167 -5.30 14.58 15.15
CA ARG A 167 -4.29 14.01 14.25
C ARG A 167 -4.68 14.20 12.80
N SER A 168 -3.67 14.44 11.96
CA SER A 168 -3.80 14.60 10.52
C SER A 168 -2.89 13.61 9.81
N HIS A 169 -3.43 12.91 8.82
CA HIS A 169 -2.66 12.03 7.93
C HIS A 169 -3.00 12.35 6.49
N SER A 170 -1.97 12.46 5.67
CA SER A 170 -2.11 12.71 4.24
C SER A 170 -1.92 11.42 3.46
N LEU A 171 -2.87 11.10 2.59
CA LEU A 171 -2.76 9.99 1.66
C LEU A 171 -2.53 10.53 0.25
N VAL A 172 -1.42 10.09 -0.36
CA VAL A 172 -0.99 10.52 -1.68
C VAL A 172 -1.01 9.33 -2.63
N VAL A 173 -1.86 9.37 -3.65
CA VAL A 173 -1.92 8.38 -4.72
C VAL A 173 -1.03 8.82 -5.86
N LEU A 174 -0.05 7.98 -6.22
CA LEU A 174 0.77 8.19 -7.41
C LEU A 174 0.09 7.55 -8.62
N VAL A 175 -0.08 8.32 -9.67
CA VAL A 175 -0.80 7.94 -10.88
C VAL A 175 0.16 7.95 -12.06
N ASP A 176 0.23 6.83 -12.78
CA ASP A 176 0.96 6.70 -14.04
C ASP A 176 -0.02 6.84 -15.21
N HIS A 177 0.14 7.94 -15.97
CA HIS A 177 -0.69 8.28 -17.11
C HIS A 177 -0.29 7.53 -18.39
N LEU A 178 0.92 6.97 -18.47
CA LEU A 178 1.30 6.10 -19.58
C LEU A 178 0.51 4.80 -19.58
N ASP A 179 0.07 4.37 -18.40
CA ASP A 179 -0.54 3.08 -18.18
C ASP A 179 -2.03 3.18 -17.82
N GLY A 180 -2.72 4.15 -18.44
CA GLY A 180 -4.17 4.31 -18.34
C GLY A 180 -4.64 4.93 -17.03
N ASP A 181 -3.86 5.88 -16.49
CA ASP A 181 -4.12 6.56 -15.22
C ASP A 181 -4.12 5.58 -14.03
N ILE A 182 -3.17 4.66 -14.00
CA ILE A 182 -3.12 3.61 -12.98
C ILE A 182 -2.55 4.11 -11.66
N ALA A 183 -3.17 3.74 -10.54
CA ALA A 183 -2.57 3.94 -9.22
C ALA A 183 -1.37 2.98 -9.06
N THR A 184 -0.17 3.53 -8.95
CA THR A 184 1.08 2.77 -8.81
C THR A 184 1.40 2.48 -7.35
N ASP A 185 1.40 3.53 -6.53
CA ASP A 185 1.62 3.48 -5.09
C ASP A 185 0.65 4.41 -4.35
N ILE A 186 0.47 4.14 -3.06
CA ILE A 186 -0.23 5.03 -2.13
C ILE A 186 0.72 5.30 -0.99
N LEU A 187 1.12 6.56 -0.84
CA LEU A 187 2.02 7.02 0.19
C LEU A 187 1.22 7.65 1.33
N GLU A 188 1.81 7.56 2.52
CA GLU A 188 1.30 8.22 3.71
C GLU A 188 2.33 9.23 4.18
N PHE A 189 1.87 10.40 4.59
CA PHE A 189 2.69 11.41 5.22
C PHE A 189 1.97 11.99 6.44
N ASP A 190 2.74 12.30 7.48
CA ASP A 190 2.33 13.32 8.44
C ASP A 190 2.46 14.73 7.81
N ASP A 191 1.95 15.75 8.51
CA ASP A 191 1.91 17.12 8.00
C ASP A 191 3.32 17.66 7.64
N SER A 192 4.35 17.27 8.40
CA SER A 192 5.72 17.76 8.20
C SER A 192 6.41 17.09 7.01
N GLY A 193 6.28 15.77 6.88
CA GLY A 193 6.89 14.99 5.82
C GLY A 193 6.28 15.30 4.45
N LEU A 194 5.00 15.64 4.40
CA LEU A 194 4.34 16.05 3.17
C LEU A 194 4.91 17.37 2.65
N ALA A 195 4.92 18.40 3.51
CA ALA A 195 5.43 19.72 3.16
C ALA A 195 6.87 19.68 2.63
N GLU A 196 7.74 18.95 3.34
CA GLU A 196 9.14 18.79 2.93
C GLU A 196 9.25 18.12 1.55
N THR A 197 8.47 17.06 1.32
CA THR A 197 8.48 16.33 0.05
C THR A 197 8.02 17.20 -1.11
N ILE A 198 6.91 17.93 -0.95
CA ILE A 198 6.42 18.87 -1.97
C ILE A 198 7.46 19.97 -2.22
N GLY A 199 8.02 20.58 -1.17
CA GLY A 199 9.01 21.64 -1.28
C GLY A 199 10.25 21.19 -2.08
N ARG A 200 10.75 19.98 -1.82
CA ARG A 200 11.87 19.40 -2.60
C ARG A 200 11.54 19.17 -4.07
N LEU A 201 10.32 18.72 -4.39
CA LEU A 201 9.88 18.50 -5.77
C LEU A 201 9.69 19.84 -6.51
N ALA A 202 9.05 20.81 -5.86
CA ALA A 202 8.82 22.14 -6.41
C ALA A 202 10.13 22.90 -6.67
N ALA A 203 11.10 22.83 -5.76
CA ALA A 203 12.41 23.49 -5.91
C ALA A 203 13.21 22.98 -7.13
N ARG A 204 12.93 21.78 -7.62
CA ARG A 204 13.55 21.22 -8.83
C ARG A 204 12.85 21.65 -10.13
N GLY A 205 11.75 22.40 -10.04
CA GLY A 205 10.94 22.80 -11.20
C GLY A 205 10.28 21.60 -11.91
N GLN A 206 10.14 20.47 -11.21
CA GLN A 206 9.69 19.20 -11.80
C GLN A 206 8.18 19.03 -11.78
N VAL A 207 7.47 19.84 -10.99
CA VAL A 207 6.04 19.67 -10.73
C VAL A 207 5.28 20.99 -10.76
N THR A 208 4.02 20.94 -11.18
CA THR A 208 3.03 22.01 -11.04
C THR A 208 2.01 21.60 -9.99
N LEU A 209 1.66 22.51 -9.08
CA LEU A 209 0.61 22.29 -8.08
C LEU A 209 -0.74 22.83 -8.56
N GLU A 210 -1.75 21.97 -8.51
CA GLU A 210 -3.14 22.28 -8.84
C GLU A 210 -4.05 22.00 -7.64
N THR A 211 -5.11 22.79 -7.49
CA THR A 211 -6.11 22.62 -6.42
C THR A 211 -7.52 22.43 -7.03
N PRO A 212 -7.79 21.30 -7.70
CA PRO A 212 -9.04 21.09 -8.42
C PRO A 212 -10.25 20.86 -7.49
N GLY A 213 -10.02 20.78 -6.18
CA GLY A 213 -11.04 20.55 -5.15
C GLY A 213 -11.24 19.07 -4.84
N GLN A 214 -11.73 18.79 -3.62
CA GLN A 214 -11.83 17.43 -3.09
C GLN A 214 -12.65 16.47 -3.97
N ALA A 215 -13.75 16.93 -4.56
CA ALA A 215 -14.62 16.09 -5.39
C ALA A 215 -13.90 15.57 -6.65
N VAL A 216 -13.10 16.42 -7.30
CA VAL A 216 -12.32 16.05 -8.48
C VAL A 216 -11.19 15.11 -8.09
N VAL A 217 -10.43 15.45 -7.03
CA VAL A 217 -9.35 14.58 -6.54
C VAL A 217 -9.88 13.20 -6.15
N ARG A 218 -11.03 13.14 -5.47
CA ARG A 218 -11.68 11.88 -5.11
C ARG A 218 -12.02 11.04 -6.35
N ALA A 219 -12.66 11.65 -7.34
CA ALA A 219 -13.06 10.95 -8.55
C ALA A 219 -11.85 10.35 -9.29
N ASP A 220 -10.75 11.09 -9.34
CA ASP A 220 -9.52 10.63 -9.99
C ASP A 220 -8.80 9.54 -9.19
N MET A 221 -8.78 9.64 -7.85
CA MET A 221 -8.30 8.54 -7.00
C MET A 221 -9.13 7.27 -7.20
N GLU A 222 -10.47 7.38 -7.22
CA GLU A 222 -11.37 6.25 -7.46
C GLU A 222 -11.16 5.63 -8.85
N GLN A 223 -10.93 6.45 -9.89
CA GLN A 223 -10.61 5.98 -11.23
C GLN A 223 -9.27 5.25 -11.26
N ALA A 224 -8.22 5.82 -10.67
CA ALA A 224 -6.89 5.21 -10.68
C ALA A 224 -6.85 3.87 -9.94
N LEU A 225 -7.58 3.75 -8.83
CA LEU A 225 -7.77 2.49 -8.12
C LEU A 225 -8.53 1.45 -8.95
N ARG A 226 -9.55 1.87 -9.72
CA ARG A 226 -10.29 0.97 -10.62
C ARG A 226 -9.39 0.43 -11.73
N THR A 227 -8.61 1.30 -12.37
CA THR A 227 -7.60 0.89 -13.36
C THR A 227 -6.61 -0.10 -12.75
N ARG A 228 -6.10 0.18 -11.54
CA ARG A 228 -5.16 -0.74 -10.87
C ARG A 228 -5.78 -2.10 -10.58
N ALA A 229 -7.02 -2.14 -10.10
CA ALA A 229 -7.72 -3.40 -9.84
C ALA A 229 -8.00 -4.21 -11.13
N GLU A 230 -8.14 -3.57 -12.29
CA GLU A 230 -8.19 -4.24 -13.60
C GLU A 230 -6.85 -4.84 -13.99
N ARG A 231 -5.76 -4.08 -13.78
CA ARG A 231 -4.40 -4.53 -14.04
C ARG A 231 -4.02 -5.74 -13.19
N ASP A 232 -4.29 -5.70 -11.88
CA ASP A 232 -3.95 -6.78 -10.97
C ASP A 232 -4.63 -8.11 -11.36
N ARG A 233 -5.86 -8.05 -11.93
CA ARG A 233 -6.57 -9.23 -12.46
C ARG A 233 -5.88 -9.90 -13.65
N THR A 234 -5.05 -9.15 -14.39
CA THR A 234 -4.27 -9.70 -15.51
C THR A 234 -2.97 -10.37 -15.06
N GLY A 235 -2.57 -10.19 -13.79
CA GLY A 235 -1.30 -10.68 -13.25
C GLY A 235 -0.07 -9.88 -13.73
N VAL A 236 -0.26 -8.81 -14.50
CA VAL A 236 0.80 -7.92 -14.93
C VAL A 236 1.10 -6.93 -13.80
N GLY A 237 2.34 -6.92 -13.32
CA GLY A 237 2.78 -5.99 -12.27
C GLY A 237 2.78 -4.53 -12.72
N CYS A 238 2.83 -3.62 -11.74
CA CYS A 238 2.97 -2.18 -11.97
C CYS A 238 4.35 -1.72 -11.50
N ARG A 239 4.90 -0.69 -12.17
CA ARG A 239 6.06 0.04 -11.66
C ARG A 239 5.71 0.71 -10.32
N SER A 240 6.66 0.79 -9.41
CA SER A 240 6.54 1.60 -8.18
C SER A 240 7.21 2.96 -8.41
N LEU A 241 6.41 4.01 -8.51
CA LEU A 241 6.88 5.40 -8.58
C LEU A 241 7.25 5.93 -7.19
N GLY A 242 6.62 5.40 -6.15
CA GLY A 242 6.82 5.86 -4.78
C GLY A 242 8.24 5.60 -4.29
N ALA A 243 8.81 4.43 -4.60
CA ALA A 243 10.19 4.13 -4.24
C ALA A 243 11.20 5.09 -4.88
N GLU A 244 10.90 5.59 -6.09
CA GLU A 244 11.73 6.57 -6.78
C GLU A 244 11.63 7.96 -6.14
N ILE A 245 10.45 8.33 -5.64
CA ILE A 245 10.19 9.63 -5.00
C ILE A 245 10.72 9.67 -3.56
N THR A 246 10.51 8.60 -2.79
CA THR A 246 10.89 8.53 -1.37
C THR A 246 12.33 8.03 -1.18
N GLY A 247 12.92 7.40 -2.20
CA GLY A 247 14.26 6.79 -2.11
C GLY A 247 14.31 5.55 -1.20
N GLY A 248 13.17 4.92 -0.92
CA GLY A 248 13.08 3.84 0.06
C GLY A 248 11.88 2.91 -0.14
N GLU A 249 11.67 2.03 0.84
CA GLU A 249 10.55 1.10 0.86
C GLU A 249 9.22 1.85 1.00
N VAL A 250 8.28 1.54 0.11
CA VAL A 250 6.92 2.09 0.15
C VAL A 250 5.99 1.14 0.89
N PRO A 251 4.96 1.66 1.58
CA PRO A 251 3.93 0.80 2.16
C PRO A 251 3.32 -0.12 1.10
N GLY A 252 2.96 -1.35 1.50
CA GLY A 252 2.31 -2.30 0.61
C GLY A 252 1.00 -1.74 0.04
N PHE A 253 0.91 -1.64 -1.29
CA PHE A 253 -0.25 -1.10 -2.01
C PHE A 253 -1.60 -1.70 -1.55
N PRO A 254 -1.73 -3.03 -1.32
CA PRO A 254 -2.99 -3.60 -0.87
C PRO A 254 -3.49 -3.05 0.48
N ALA A 255 -2.61 -2.91 1.47
CA ALA A 255 -2.98 -2.37 2.78
C ALA A 255 -3.39 -0.89 2.67
N MET A 256 -2.62 -0.10 1.94
CA MET A 256 -2.94 1.32 1.75
C MET A 256 -4.24 1.53 0.96
N THR A 257 -4.60 0.60 0.08
CA THR A 257 -5.89 0.64 -0.64
C THR A 257 -7.07 0.49 0.32
N TRP A 258 -6.96 -0.35 1.35
CA TRP A 258 -7.99 -0.47 2.40
C TRP A 258 -8.16 0.85 3.16
N LEU A 259 -7.05 1.48 3.56
CA LEU A 259 -7.08 2.78 4.24
C LEU A 259 -7.68 3.87 3.36
N LEU A 260 -7.23 3.99 2.11
CA LEU A 260 -7.72 5.00 1.18
C LEU A 260 -9.22 4.84 0.91
N ARG A 261 -9.70 3.60 0.68
CA ARG A 261 -11.14 3.34 0.50
C ARG A 261 -11.98 3.73 1.72
N ALA A 262 -11.46 3.55 2.92
CA ALA A 262 -12.11 4.02 4.15
C ALA A 262 -12.16 5.55 4.26
N ARG A 263 -11.35 6.28 3.49
CA ARG A 263 -11.24 7.74 3.55
C ARG A 263 -11.97 8.47 2.42
N LEU A 264 -12.02 7.89 1.22
CA LEU A 264 -12.67 8.48 0.03
C LEU A 264 -14.11 8.99 0.28
N PRO A 265 -14.99 8.29 1.03
CA PRO A 265 -16.35 8.78 1.30
C PRO A 265 -16.41 10.11 2.06
N HIS A 266 -15.35 10.47 2.80
CA HIS A 266 -15.27 11.72 3.55
C HIS A 266 -14.89 12.93 2.68
N MET A 267 -14.42 12.70 1.46
CA MET A 267 -14.06 13.77 0.52
C MET A 267 -15.29 14.33 -0.20
N GLY A 268 -15.33 15.66 -0.34
CA GLY A 268 -16.35 16.39 -1.10
C GLY A 268 -17.55 16.88 -0.28
N THR A 269 -17.49 16.79 1.05
CA THR A 269 -18.59 17.16 1.95
C THR A 269 -18.56 18.61 2.41
N ARG A 270 -17.45 19.35 2.23
CA ARG A 270 -17.35 20.80 2.47
C ARG A 270 -16.36 21.45 1.50
N TYR A 271 -16.59 22.73 1.20
CA TYR A 271 -15.63 23.58 0.49
C TYR A 271 -14.36 23.66 1.34
N ALA A 272 -13.23 23.13 0.84
CA ALA A 272 -11.95 23.27 1.54
C ALA A 272 -11.57 24.77 1.59
N PRO A 273 -11.14 25.32 2.74
CA PRO A 273 -10.39 26.57 2.72
C PRO A 273 -9.13 26.40 1.87
N ARG A 274 -8.61 27.49 1.30
CA ARG A 274 -7.40 27.46 0.47
C ARG A 274 -6.26 26.77 1.25
N PRO A 275 -5.43 25.94 0.59
CA PRO A 275 -4.26 25.37 1.23
C PRO A 275 -3.42 26.50 1.82
N ASN A 276 -2.87 26.29 3.01
CA ASN A 276 -1.88 27.21 3.53
C ASN A 276 -0.60 27.07 2.68
N LEU A 277 -0.48 27.94 1.68
CA LEU A 277 0.67 28.00 0.77
C LEU A 277 1.96 28.43 1.48
N SER A 278 1.94 28.66 2.80
CA SER A 278 3.14 28.84 3.62
C SER A 278 4.09 27.64 3.55
N LEU A 279 3.65 26.47 3.07
CA LEU A 279 4.51 25.31 2.81
C LEU A 279 5.39 25.46 1.56
N LEU A 280 5.12 26.44 0.68
CA LEU A 280 5.87 26.68 -0.56
C LEU A 280 6.73 27.95 -0.50
N SER A 281 6.35 28.93 0.31
CA SER A 281 7.18 30.08 0.63
C SER A 281 8.07 29.70 1.81
N GLY A 282 9.38 29.52 1.60
CA GLY A 282 10.35 29.32 2.68
C GLY A 282 10.52 30.53 3.61
N GLU A 283 9.44 31.23 3.95
CA GLU A 283 9.42 32.29 4.94
C GLU A 283 9.28 31.66 6.32
N SER A 284 10.45 31.51 6.96
CA SER A 284 10.54 31.48 8.41
C SER A 284 9.79 32.69 8.96
N THR A 285 8.65 32.46 9.60
CA THR A 285 8.08 33.41 10.55
C THR A 285 9.10 33.63 11.65
N LYS A 286 9.84 34.72 11.55
CA LYS A 286 10.48 35.36 12.71
C LYS A 286 9.42 36.29 13.31
N ASP A 287 9.12 36.00 14.58
CA ASP A 287 8.47 36.82 15.62
C ASP A 287 7.64 38.04 15.19
#